data_AF-A0A349BZB7-F1
#
_entry.id   AF-A0A349BZB7-F1
#
_cell.length_a   1.000
_cell.length_b   1.000
_cell.length_c   1.000
_cell.angle_alpha   90.00
_cell.angle_beta   90.00
_cell.angle_gamma   90.00
#
_symmetry.space_group_name_H-M   'P 1'
#
loop_
_entity.id
_entity.type
_entity.pdbx_description
1 polymer ?
#
loop_
_entity_poly.entity_id
_entity_poly.type
_entity_poly.pdbx_seq_one_letter_code
_entity_poly.pdbx_strand_id
1 'polypeptide(L)' 'VMEGLIEEVNAKDPGKVTARLSNNMLVHVPGDASMIGRFYQIRLDECCGFYYFGEALEEC' A
#
# COMPACT_ATOMS: atom_id res chain seq x y z
N VAL A 1 -0.25 -5.34 -11.54
CA VAL A 1 -0.08 -5.59 -10.10
C VAL A 1 1.41 -5.52 -9.76
N MET A 2 1.74 -5.08 -8.56
CA MET A 2 3.12 -4.94 -8.07
C MET A 2 3.16 -5.38 -6.61
N GLU A 3 4.26 -5.99 -6.19
CA GLU A 3 4.47 -6.35 -4.79
C GLU A 3 4.87 -5.12 -3.96
N GLY A 4 4.26 -4.98 -2.78
CA GLY A 4 4.61 -3.93 -1.82
C GLY A 4 4.58 -4.42 -0.38
N LEU A 5 5.53 -3.90 0.42
CA LEU A 5 5.58 -4.11 1.87
C LEU A 5 4.70 -3.08 2.56
N ILE A 6 3.78 -3.51 3.42
CA ILE A 6 2.99 -2.60 4.25
C ILE A 6 3.85 -2.13 5.43
N GLU A 7 4.09 -0.82 5.53
CA GLU A 7 5.01 -0.25 6.53
C GLU A 7 4.29 0.45 7.69
N GLU A 8 3.16 1.10 7.42
CA GLU A 8 2.47 1.93 8.41
C GLU A 8 0.99 2.13 8.11
N VAL A 9 0.21 2.48 9.14
CA VAL A 9 -1.14 3.05 8.96
C VAL A 9 -0.99 4.49 8.46
N ASN A 10 -1.79 4.86 7.47
CA ASN A 10 -1.75 6.21 6.92
C ASN A 10 -2.19 7.24 7.98
N ALA A 11 -1.32 8.20 8.28
CA ALA A 11 -1.57 9.19 9.33
C ALA A 11 -2.74 10.15 9.05
N LYS A 12 -3.11 10.35 7.78
CA LYS A 12 -4.21 11.24 7.36
C LYS A 12 -5.54 10.51 7.24
N ASP A 13 -5.49 9.20 6.98
CA ASP A 13 -6.65 8.36 6.78
C ASP A 13 -6.43 7.00 7.49
N PRO A 14 -6.85 6.87 8.76
CA PRO A 14 -6.64 5.66 9.55
C PRO A 14 -7.29 4.40 8.97
N GLY A 15 -8.19 4.52 7.98
CA GLY A 15 -8.77 3.38 7.25
C GLY A 15 -7.87 2.84 6.13
N LYS A 16 -6.68 3.41 5.95
CA LYS A 16 -5.70 3.01 4.94
C LYS A 16 -4.35 2.70 5.58
N VAL A 17 -3.59 1.88 4.87
CA VAL A 17 -2.18 1.58 5.14
C VAL A 17 -1.32 2.00 3.96
N THR A 18 -0.04 2.27 4.21
CA THR A 18 0.94 2.63 3.19
C THR A 18 1.83 1.44 2.88
N ALA A 19 1.87 1.07 1.61
CA ALA A 19 2.81 0.10 1.06
C ALA A 19 3.99 0.80 0.37
N ARG A 20 5.19 0.21 0.48
CA ARG A 20 6.35 0.60 -0.31
C ARG A 20 6.68 -0.49 -1.33
N LEU A 21 6.74 -0.08 -2.60
CA LEU A 21 7.14 -0.95 -3.70
C LEU A 21 8.67 -1.03 -3.82
N SER A 22 9.19 -2.01 -4.56
CA SER A 22 10.63 -2.19 -4.80
C SER A 22 11.31 -1.01 -5.51
N ASN A 23 10.54 -0.17 -6.20
CA ASN A 23 11.02 1.06 -6.84
C ASN A 23 10.88 2.31 -5.94
N ASN A 24 10.65 2.14 -4.64
CA ASN A 24 10.41 3.18 -3.64
C ASN A 24 9.14 4.03 -3.82
N MET A 25 8.25 3.67 -4.75
CA MET A 25 6.94 4.32 -4.83
C MET A 25 6.07 3.91 -3.64
N LEU A 26 5.37 4.88 -3.08
CA LEU A 26 4.40 4.65 -2.02
C LEU A 26 3.01 4.42 -2.62
N VAL A 27 2.25 3.50 -2.02
CA VAL A 27 0.87 3.21 -2.39
C VAL A 27 0.00 3.17 -1.16
N HIS A 28 -1.09 3.92 -1.13
CA HIS A 28 -2.07 3.83 -0.06
C HIS A 28 -3.19 2.88 -0.46
N VAL A 29 -3.44 1.87 0.39
CA VAL A 29 -4.48 0.85 0.17
C VAL A 29 -5.39 0.78 1.41
N PRO A 30 -6.68 0.44 1.26
CA PRO A 30 -7.55 0.16 2.40
C PRO A 30 -6.98 -0.97 3.28
N GLY A 31 -7.02 -0.82 4.59
CA GLY A 31 -6.46 -1.81 5.51
C GLY A 31 -6.21 -1.27 6.91
N ASP A 32 -5.64 -2.11 7.77
CA ASP A 32 -5.35 -1.78 9.16
C ASP A 32 -3.94 -2.26 9.60
N ALA A 33 -3.56 -1.92 10.83
CA ALA A 33 -2.22 -2.19 11.36
C ALA A 33 -1.83 -3.68 11.37
N SER A 34 -2.76 -4.62 11.30
CA SER A 34 -2.48 -6.07 11.24
C SER A 34 -1.74 -6.50 9.97
N MET A 35 -1.82 -5.68 8.91
CA MET A 35 -1.14 -5.92 7.63
C MET A 35 0.34 -5.50 7.66
N ILE A 36 0.78 -4.72 8.64
CA ILE A 36 2.15 -4.18 8.71
C ILE A 36 3.18 -5.30 8.79
N GLY A 37 4.27 -5.16 8.04
CA GLY A 37 5.37 -6.13 7.98
C GLY A 37 5.12 -7.29 7.02
N ARG A 38 4.02 -7.27 6.26
CA ARG A 38 3.67 -8.29 5.26
C ARG A 38 3.70 -7.72 3.85
N PHE A 39 3.99 -8.58 2.89
CA PHE A 39 3.98 -8.26 1.47
C PHE A 39 2.62 -8.60 0.86
N TYR A 40 2.13 -7.71 0.01
CA TYR A 40 0.90 -7.92 -0.74
C TYR A 40 1.11 -7.65 -2.22
N GLN A 41 0.33 -8.35 -3.06
CA GLN A 41 0.12 -7.95 -4.44
C GLN A 41 -0.83 -6.75 -4.49
N ILE A 42 -0.36 -5.64 -5.04
CA ILE A 42 -1.05 -4.36 -5.06
C ILE A 42 -1.41 -3.99 -6.50
N ARG A 43 -2.69 -3.67 -6.73
CA ARG A 43 -3.15 -3.02 -7.97
C ARG A 43 -3.03 -1.51 -7.79
N LEU A 44 -2.42 -0.83 -8.76
CA LEU A 44 -2.30 0.62 -8.77
C LEU A 44 -3.50 1.20 -9.53
N ASP A 45 -4.28 2.04 -8.88
CA ASP A 45 -5.55 2.56 -9.42
C ASP A 45 -5.44 4.04 -9.80
N GLU A 46 -4.88 4.88 -8.93
CA GLU A 46 -4.75 6.32 -9.17
C GLU A 46 -3.30 6.79 -8.97
N CYS A 47 -2.78 7.59 -9.91
CA CYS A 47 -1.45 8.20 -9.83
C CYS A 47 -1.54 9.65 -9.33
N CYS A 48 -0.89 9.94 -8.21
CA CYS A 48 -0.85 11.27 -7.60
C CYS A 48 0.55 11.92 -7.72
N GLY A 49 1.25 11.65 -8.82
CA GLY A 49 2.58 12.17 -9.11
C GLY A 49 3.70 11.40 -8.41
N PHE A 50 3.77 11.46 -7.08
CA PHE A 50 4.84 10.85 -6.27
C PHE A 50 4.39 9.67 -5.40
N TYR A 51 3.11 9.31 -5.45
CA TYR A 51 2.52 8.14 -4.81
C TYR A 51 1.29 7.68 -5.58
N TYR A 52 0.74 6.52 -5.20
CA TYR A 52 -0.48 5.95 -5.79
C TYR A 52 -1.54 5.67 -4.72
N PHE A 53 -2.79 5.58 -5.15
CA PHE A 53 -3.82 4.80 -4.45
C PHE A 53 -4.03 3.47 -5.15
N GLY A 54 -4.46 2.46 -4.40
CA GLY A 54 -4.67 1.13 -4.95
C GLY A 54 -5.41 0.19 -4.01
N GLU A 55 -5.43 -1.09 -4.38
CA GLU A 55 -6.02 -2.19 -3.61
C GLU A 55 -4.99 -3.30 -3.38
N ALA A 56 -4.94 -3.82 -2.16
CA ALA A 56 -4.24 -5.06 -1.86
C ALA A 56 -5.14 -6.25 -2.24
N LEU A 57 -4.61 -7.18 -3.03
CA LEU A 57 -5.36 -8.32 -3.57
C LEU A 57 -5.16 -9.58 -2.70
N GLU A 58 -3.91 -10.00 -2.54
CA GLU A 58 -3.54 -11.19 -1.79
C GLU A 58 -2.19 -10.98 -1.08
N GLU A 59 -2.00 -11.64 0.06
CA GLU A 59 -0.74 -11.68 0.81
C GLU A 59 0.23 -12.65 0.11
N CYS A 60 1.49 -12.23 -0.08
CA CYS A 60 2.53 -13.02 -0.72
C CYS A 60 3.13 -14.10 0.21
#